data_AF-A0A7C9RVY9-F1
#
_entry.id   AF-A0A7C9RVY9-F1
#
_cell.length_a   1.000
_cell.length_b   1.000
_cell.length_c   1.000
_cell.angle_alpha   90.00
_cell.angle_beta   90.00
_cell.angle_gamma   90.00
#
_symmetry.space_group_name_H-M   'P 1'
#
loop_
_entity.id
_entity.type
_entity.pdbx_description
1 polymer ?
#
loop_
_entity_poly.entity_id
_entity_poly.type
_entity_poly.pdbx_seq_one_letter_code
_entity_poly.pdbx_strand_id
1 'polypeptide(L)'
;MRLKALYSCVGLLAGALVAVSSSGALAAPVRHEAESSPAVCSGTIDSNWSGFSGAGFCNGTNSTGGYAQFTVTAAAAGSATLGIRFANGTTTARPASLVVNGSAVQSPSFEGTGAWSTWVTKTLTVQVNAGSNTIRLNPTTAGGLPNVDFLDFEGGGTTPPPPGGLVGWAAQAGGTTGGAGGSTVTVSTFADFKTQAQSSGAKTILVNGMLSGSGTVEIAANKTVRGVGAGSGISGTTLNIEDMKPANVIIQNMNIRGVRGNDAIQIENASHIWIDHNTMSSTIENDPDYYDGMLDITHGADYVTVSWNVVRNHWKTSLVGHSDGNAGEDRGHLRVTYHHNWFDRTFERSPRVRFGETVHVFNNYYTNINNNSDSYAIASLMNAGLLVEGNVFENVQQACWSKSGYADSDPGRLVARDNSLTNSGPCEVNGTVAAIPYQYTAEASGTVKASVTAGAGVGRI
;
A
#
# COMPACT_ATOMS: atom_id res chain seq x y z
N MET A 1 35.71 61.98 -47.16
CA MET A 1 34.26 62.30 -47.01
C MET A 1 33.64 61.16 -46.21
N ARG A 2 32.75 61.49 -45.26
CA ARG A 2 32.11 60.65 -44.23
C ARG A 2 31.58 59.31 -44.81
N LEU A 3 31.59 58.18 -44.10
CA LEU A 3 30.61 57.82 -43.07
C LEU A 3 31.10 56.60 -42.24
N LYS A 4 30.77 56.60 -40.94
CA LYS A 4 30.92 55.47 -40.00
C LYS A 4 29.78 54.46 -40.19
N ALA A 5 30.04 53.16 -39.97
CA ALA A 5 29.02 52.22 -39.54
C ALA A 5 29.62 51.21 -38.52
N LEU A 6 29.05 51.24 -37.31
CA LEU A 6 29.26 50.32 -36.20
C LEU A 6 28.78 48.92 -36.57
N TYR A 7 29.56 47.89 -36.26
CA TYR A 7 29.03 46.53 -36.04
C TYR A 7 29.01 46.26 -34.53
N SER A 8 27.80 46.16 -33.98
CA SER A 8 27.54 45.80 -32.60
C SER A 8 27.69 44.29 -32.42
N CYS A 9 28.60 43.86 -31.55
CA CYS A 9 28.61 42.51 -30.99
C CYS A 9 27.40 42.36 -30.06
N VAL A 10 26.54 41.38 -30.31
CA VAL A 10 25.58 40.86 -29.33
C VAL A 10 25.98 39.42 -29.04
N GLY A 11 26.72 39.24 -27.95
CA GLY A 11 26.91 37.92 -27.34
C GLY A 11 25.65 37.55 -26.57
N LEU A 12 24.93 36.52 -27.01
CA LEU A 12 23.87 35.92 -26.21
C LEU A 12 24.52 34.96 -25.20
N LEU A 13 24.64 35.37 -23.94
CA LEU A 13 24.81 34.44 -22.83
C LEU A 13 23.45 33.79 -22.55
N ALA A 14 23.27 32.55 -23.00
CA ALA A 14 22.18 31.71 -22.53
C ALA A 14 22.59 31.11 -21.17
N GLY A 15 22.15 31.73 -20.08
CA GLY A 15 22.24 31.13 -18.75
C GLY A 15 21.32 29.92 -18.66
N ALA A 16 21.89 28.74 -18.48
CA ALA A 16 21.12 27.54 -18.16
C ALA A 16 20.49 27.73 -16.77
N LEU A 17 19.17 27.96 -16.74
CA LEU A 17 18.38 27.92 -15.52
C LEU A 17 18.27 26.44 -15.12
N VAL A 18 19.13 25.99 -14.21
CA VAL A 18 18.93 24.70 -13.53
C VAL A 18 17.73 24.88 -12.62
N ALA A 19 16.56 24.43 -13.07
CA ALA A 19 15.41 24.25 -12.21
C ALA A 19 15.74 23.14 -11.21
N VAL A 20 16.19 23.53 -10.02
CA VAL A 20 16.24 22.62 -8.88
C VAL A 20 14.79 22.32 -8.55
N SER A 21 14.32 21.13 -8.93
CA SER A 21 13.04 20.60 -8.49
C SER A 21 13.07 20.54 -6.96
N SER A 22 12.34 21.46 -6.32
CA SER A 22 12.06 21.36 -4.90
C SER A 22 11.33 20.04 -4.68
N SER A 23 11.96 19.13 -3.95
CA SER A 23 11.28 17.99 -3.34
C SER A 23 10.02 18.53 -2.68
N GLY A 24 8.83 18.12 -3.14
CA GLY A 24 7.60 18.45 -2.44
C GLY A 24 7.76 17.93 -1.01
N ALA A 25 7.88 18.84 -0.05
CA ALA A 25 7.88 18.47 1.35
C ALA A 25 6.54 17.77 1.62
N LEU A 26 6.58 16.52 2.08
CA LEU A 26 5.43 15.92 2.74
C LEU A 26 5.01 16.91 3.83
N ALA A 27 3.78 17.42 3.77
CA ALA A 27 3.29 18.28 4.83
C ALA A 27 3.30 17.43 6.10
N ALA A 28 4.11 17.81 7.09
CA ALA A 28 4.09 17.15 8.38
C ALA A 28 2.64 17.19 8.92
N PRO A 29 2.17 16.14 9.61
CA PRO A 29 0.87 16.15 10.24
C PRO A 29 0.70 17.40 11.10
N VAL A 30 -0.46 18.05 11.01
CA VAL A 30 -0.78 19.21 11.82
C VAL A 30 -1.19 18.72 13.20
N ARG A 31 -0.37 19.02 14.22
CA ARG A 31 -0.68 18.66 15.60
C ARG A 31 -1.76 19.55 16.19
N HIS A 32 -2.71 18.93 16.87
CA HIS A 32 -3.70 19.54 17.73
C HIS A 32 -3.55 19.00 19.15
N GLU A 33 -2.91 19.78 20.02
CA GLU A 33 -2.72 19.44 21.44
C GLU A 33 -4.09 19.43 22.16
N ALA A 34 -4.37 18.40 22.97
CA ALA A 34 -5.69 18.21 23.58
C ALA A 34 -6.04 19.26 24.64
N GLU A 35 -5.04 19.94 25.18
CA GLU A 35 -5.16 21.04 26.14
C GLU A 35 -5.31 22.42 25.51
N SER A 36 -5.14 22.53 24.19
CA SER A 36 -5.14 23.82 23.50
C SER A 36 -6.41 24.04 22.68
N SER A 37 -7.04 25.21 22.85
CA SER A 37 -8.17 25.62 22.02
C SER A 37 -7.78 25.60 20.53
N PRO A 38 -8.64 25.09 19.61
CA PRO A 38 -10.06 24.79 19.78
C PRO A 38 -10.39 23.36 20.27
N ALA A 39 -9.42 22.60 20.80
CA ALA A 39 -9.73 21.32 21.43
C ALA A 39 -10.56 21.51 22.71
N VAL A 40 -11.41 20.52 22.99
CA VAL A 40 -12.27 20.48 24.18
C VAL A 40 -12.15 19.11 24.84
N CYS A 41 -11.71 19.11 26.10
CA CYS A 41 -11.69 17.93 26.94
C CYS A 41 -12.84 18.00 27.95
N SER A 42 -13.67 16.96 28.05
CA SER A 42 -14.63 16.87 29.14
C SER A 42 -14.00 16.14 30.32
N GLY A 43 -13.37 16.90 31.20
CA GLY A 43 -12.59 16.41 32.32
C GLY A 43 -11.64 17.51 32.76
N THR A 44 -10.40 17.14 33.07
CA THR A 44 -9.34 18.11 33.38
C THR A 44 -8.23 18.05 32.35
N ILE A 45 -7.53 19.17 32.21
CA ILE A 45 -6.20 19.17 31.61
C ILE A 45 -5.21 18.92 32.73
N ASP A 46 -4.53 17.79 32.65
CA ASP A 46 -3.53 17.37 33.64
C ASP A 46 -2.13 17.41 33.04
N SER A 47 -1.12 17.42 33.91
CA SER A 47 0.31 17.41 33.53
C SER A 47 1.15 16.55 34.48
N ASN A 48 0.51 15.62 35.18
CA ASN A 48 1.09 14.85 36.29
C ASN A 48 1.76 13.52 35.86
N TRP A 49 1.74 13.18 34.57
CA TRP A 49 2.49 12.07 33.99
C TRP A 49 3.61 12.61 33.11
N SER A 50 4.75 11.95 33.01
CA SER A 50 5.81 12.37 32.08
C SER A 50 5.54 11.91 30.65
N GLY A 51 6.12 12.59 29.66
CA GLY A 51 6.21 12.11 28.28
C GLY A 51 5.08 12.53 27.34
N PHE A 52 4.12 13.34 27.80
CA PHE A 52 3.13 14.05 26.97
C PHE A 52 3.78 15.20 26.17
N SER A 53 3.11 15.78 25.17
CA SER A 53 3.56 16.98 24.46
C SER A 53 2.83 18.24 24.89
N GLY A 54 3.36 19.40 24.55
CA GLY A 54 2.74 20.66 24.95
C GLY A 54 2.79 20.89 26.47
N ALA A 55 1.70 21.43 27.02
CA ALA A 55 1.59 21.87 28.40
C ALA A 55 0.77 20.91 29.29
N GLY A 56 0.06 19.96 28.69
CA GLY A 56 -0.72 18.96 29.42
C GLY A 56 -1.33 17.93 28.49
N PHE A 57 -2.32 17.20 28.99
CA PHE A 57 -3.11 16.24 28.22
C PHE A 57 -4.54 16.22 28.74
N CYS A 58 -5.48 15.75 27.92
CA CYS A 58 -6.86 15.54 28.32
C CYS A 58 -6.98 14.30 29.19
N ASN A 59 -7.30 14.50 30.47
CA ASN A 59 -7.78 13.46 31.38
C ASN A 59 -9.32 13.46 31.36
N GLY A 60 -9.89 12.64 30.48
CA GLY A 60 -11.34 12.58 30.29
C GLY A 60 -12.08 12.04 31.51
N THR A 61 -13.31 12.52 31.71
CA THR A 61 -14.20 12.03 32.77
C THR A 61 -14.47 10.53 32.58
N ASN A 62 -14.35 9.74 33.65
CA ASN A 62 -14.70 8.32 33.68
C ASN A 62 -16.23 8.13 33.62
N SER A 63 -16.82 8.35 32.44
CA SER A 63 -18.24 8.17 32.17
C SER A 63 -18.47 8.00 30.66
N THR A 64 -19.59 7.38 30.28
CA THR A 64 -20.06 7.31 28.87
C THR A 64 -20.48 8.68 28.29
N GLY A 65 -20.63 9.71 29.14
CA GLY A 65 -20.92 11.08 28.72
C GLY A 65 -19.67 11.94 28.52
N GLY A 66 -18.48 11.39 28.76
CA GLY A 66 -17.21 12.07 28.52
C GLY A 66 -16.93 12.27 27.02
N TYR A 67 -15.92 13.05 26.68
CA TYR A 67 -15.41 13.24 25.34
C TYR A 67 -14.07 13.99 25.32
N ALA A 68 -13.33 13.80 24.24
CA ALA A 68 -12.30 14.71 23.76
C ALA A 68 -12.67 15.10 22.32
N GLN A 69 -12.67 16.38 22.00
CA GLN A 69 -13.04 16.91 20.69
C GLN A 69 -11.95 17.82 20.16
N PHE A 70 -11.60 17.65 18.88
CA PHE A 70 -10.66 18.47 18.14
C PHE A 70 -11.39 19.14 16.98
N THR A 71 -10.93 20.32 16.59
CA THR A 71 -11.34 20.97 15.34
C THR A 71 -10.13 21.01 14.41
N VAL A 72 -10.28 20.41 13.25
CA VAL A 72 -9.22 20.28 12.23
C VAL A 72 -9.66 20.96 10.95
N THR A 73 -8.72 21.46 10.15
CA THR A 73 -9.03 22.10 8.87
C THR A 73 -8.43 21.28 7.73
N ALA A 74 -9.28 20.80 6.82
CA ALA A 74 -8.86 20.10 5.62
C ALA A 74 -8.87 21.05 4.42
N ALA A 75 -7.84 20.98 3.58
CA ALA A 75 -7.76 21.81 2.37
C ALA A 75 -8.83 21.42 1.32
N ALA A 76 -9.16 20.13 1.26
CA ALA A 76 -10.24 19.58 0.42
C ALA A 76 -11.04 18.52 1.20
N ALA A 77 -12.20 18.15 0.66
CA ALA A 77 -12.97 17.01 1.17
C ALA A 77 -12.30 15.71 0.74
N GLY A 78 -12.34 14.68 1.58
CA GLY A 78 -11.78 13.37 1.27
C GLY A 78 -11.32 12.60 2.50
N SER A 79 -10.50 11.58 2.26
CA SER A 79 -9.90 10.78 3.33
C SER A 79 -8.84 11.61 4.07
N ALA A 80 -8.84 11.52 5.40
CA ALA A 80 -7.83 12.11 6.27
C ALA A 80 -7.35 11.09 7.29
N THR A 81 -6.10 11.24 7.74
CA THR A 81 -5.50 10.38 8.74
C THR A 81 -5.37 11.10 10.08
N LEU A 82 -5.75 10.38 11.13
CA LEU A 82 -5.73 10.82 12.51
C LEU A 82 -4.69 10.00 13.27
N GLY A 83 -3.67 10.63 13.82
CA GLY A 83 -2.76 10.05 14.81
C GLY A 83 -3.17 10.47 16.22
N ILE A 84 -3.89 9.61 16.95
CA ILE A 84 -4.33 9.91 18.32
C ILE A 84 -3.28 9.35 19.28
N ARG A 85 -2.53 10.24 19.95
CA ARG A 85 -1.58 9.82 20.98
C ARG A 85 -2.27 9.74 22.33
N PHE A 86 -2.12 8.59 22.99
CA PHE A 86 -2.84 8.29 24.23
C PHE A 86 -2.01 7.46 25.21
N ALA A 87 -2.42 7.51 26.48
CA ALA A 87 -1.93 6.61 27.53
C ALA A 87 -3.11 5.97 28.27
N ASN A 88 -3.04 4.67 28.50
CA ASN A 88 -3.98 3.91 29.31
C ASN A 88 -3.19 3.06 30.30
N GLY A 89 -2.95 3.56 31.51
CA GLY A 89 -2.17 2.85 32.52
C GLY A 89 -2.90 1.65 33.15
N THR A 90 -4.11 1.32 32.69
CA THR A 90 -4.86 0.14 33.15
C THR A 90 -4.66 -1.04 32.21
N THR A 91 -5.13 -2.23 32.60
CA THR A 91 -5.17 -3.42 31.74
C THR A 91 -6.48 -3.56 30.96
N THR A 92 -7.48 -2.71 31.24
CA THR A 92 -8.79 -2.75 30.58
C THR A 92 -8.81 -1.76 29.43
N ALA A 93 -9.21 -2.23 28.26
CA ALA A 93 -9.38 -1.38 27.09
C ALA A 93 -10.45 -0.30 27.33
N ARG A 94 -10.21 0.90 26.82
CA ARG A 94 -11.12 2.04 26.90
C ARG A 94 -11.68 2.38 25.52
N PRO A 95 -12.73 1.69 25.04
CA PRO A 95 -13.27 1.93 23.71
C PRO A 95 -14.02 3.27 23.60
N ALA A 96 -14.00 3.84 22.39
CA ALA A 96 -14.71 5.07 22.07
C ALA A 96 -15.45 4.94 20.73
N SER A 97 -16.58 5.64 20.60
CA SER A 97 -17.17 5.98 19.31
C SER A 97 -16.46 7.22 18.76
N LEU A 98 -15.87 7.08 17.58
CA LEU A 98 -15.27 8.17 16.82
C LEU A 98 -16.38 8.85 16.01
N VAL A 99 -16.60 10.13 16.27
CA VAL A 99 -17.63 10.97 15.67
C VAL A 99 -16.95 12.05 14.83
N VAL A 100 -17.30 12.13 13.55
CA VAL A 100 -16.82 13.16 12.62
C VAL A 100 -18.00 14.00 12.15
N ASN A 101 -17.92 15.32 12.33
CA ASN A 101 -18.98 16.26 11.96
C ASN A 101 -20.37 15.88 12.50
N GLY A 102 -20.40 15.35 13.73
CA GLY A 102 -21.64 14.92 14.41
C GLY A 102 -22.11 13.49 14.09
N SER A 103 -21.49 12.80 13.14
CA SER A 103 -21.83 11.42 12.76
C SER A 103 -20.82 10.42 13.30
N ALA A 104 -21.28 9.35 13.95
CA ALA A 104 -20.41 8.25 14.36
C ALA A 104 -19.90 7.49 13.12
N VAL A 105 -18.58 7.35 12.99
CA VAL A 105 -17.94 6.74 11.82
C VAL A 105 -17.20 5.45 12.15
N GLN A 106 -16.67 5.30 13.37
CA GLN A 106 -15.90 4.12 13.81
C GLN A 106 -16.03 3.92 15.33
N SER A 107 -15.60 2.76 15.83
CA SER A 107 -15.56 2.45 17.27
C SER A 107 -14.18 1.94 17.73
N PRO A 108 -13.13 2.78 17.73
CA PRO A 108 -11.79 2.36 18.13
C PRO A 108 -11.70 1.90 19.61
N SER A 109 -10.94 0.82 19.84
CA SER A 109 -10.55 0.38 21.19
C SER A 109 -9.18 0.91 21.58
N PHE A 110 -9.02 1.48 22.77
CA PHE A 110 -7.74 1.98 23.31
C PHE A 110 -7.21 1.05 24.42
N GLU A 111 -6.29 0.17 24.03
CA GLU A 111 -5.70 -0.87 24.91
C GLU A 111 -4.80 -0.29 26.00
N GLY A 112 -4.50 -1.10 27.01
CA GLY A 112 -3.53 -0.73 28.05
C GLY A 112 -2.13 -0.45 27.48
N THR A 113 -1.54 0.68 27.84
CA THR A 113 -0.17 1.07 27.45
C THR A 113 0.89 0.67 28.49
N GLY A 114 0.46 0.00 29.58
CA GLY A 114 1.32 -0.49 30.66
C GLY A 114 1.59 0.53 31.76
N ALA A 115 1.63 1.83 31.46
CA ALA A 115 1.73 2.90 32.44
C ALA A 115 1.12 4.21 31.90
N TRP A 116 0.67 5.09 32.79
CA TRP A 116 0.14 6.41 32.40
C TRP A 116 1.20 7.38 31.87
N SER A 117 2.48 7.08 32.07
CA SER A 117 3.62 7.77 31.44
C SER A 117 4.09 7.12 30.12
N THR A 118 3.47 6.02 29.70
CA THR A 118 3.75 5.35 28.43
C THR A 118 2.69 5.73 27.42
N TRP A 119 3.12 6.48 26.41
CA TRP A 119 2.25 7.04 25.38
C TRP A 119 2.45 6.31 24.06
N VAL A 120 1.35 5.92 23.41
CA VAL A 120 1.37 5.28 22.09
C VAL A 120 0.42 6.01 21.15
N THR A 121 0.67 5.93 19.85
CA THR A 121 -0.19 6.55 18.84
C THR A 121 -1.06 5.50 18.17
N LYS A 122 -2.36 5.77 18.09
CA LYS A 122 -3.32 5.00 17.29
C LYS A 122 -3.66 5.78 16.03
N THR A 123 -3.41 5.16 14.89
CA THR A 123 -3.73 5.72 13.58
C THR A 123 -5.12 5.29 13.13
N LEU A 124 -5.95 6.24 12.68
CA LEU A 124 -7.29 6.01 12.15
C LEU A 124 -7.46 6.80 10.85
N THR A 125 -8.32 6.32 9.96
CA THR A 125 -8.67 7.01 8.70
C THR A 125 -10.14 7.40 8.72
N VAL A 126 -10.45 8.66 8.39
CA VAL A 126 -11.82 9.20 8.38
C VAL A 126 -12.11 9.99 7.12
N GLN A 127 -13.38 10.17 6.78
CA GLN A 127 -13.80 11.11 5.74
C GLN A 127 -14.05 12.49 6.34
N VAL A 128 -13.51 13.53 5.72
CA VAL A 128 -13.66 14.93 6.11
C VAL A 128 -14.23 15.76 4.96
N ASN A 129 -14.90 16.85 5.30
CA ASN A 129 -15.31 17.89 4.36
C ASN A 129 -14.16 18.85 4.10
N ALA A 130 -14.20 19.59 2.98
CA ALA A 130 -13.31 20.72 2.80
C ALA A 130 -13.59 21.78 3.87
N GLY A 131 -12.54 22.39 4.42
CA GLY A 131 -12.63 23.36 5.51
C GLY A 131 -12.66 22.70 6.89
N SER A 132 -13.43 23.29 7.81
CA SER A 132 -13.43 22.90 9.22
C SER A 132 -14.19 21.60 9.45
N ASN A 133 -13.61 20.70 10.25
CA ASN A 133 -14.20 19.44 10.66
C ASN A 133 -14.07 19.24 12.17
N THR A 134 -15.08 18.63 12.79
CA THR A 134 -14.98 18.21 14.20
C THR A 134 -14.65 16.72 14.27
N ILE A 135 -13.65 16.37 15.09
CA ILE A 135 -13.25 15.00 15.38
C ILE A 135 -13.44 14.77 16.87
N ARG A 136 -14.33 13.85 17.25
CA ARG A 136 -14.73 13.66 18.64
C ARG A 136 -14.64 12.18 19.03
N LEU A 137 -14.03 11.92 20.18
CA LEU A 137 -13.99 10.61 20.81
C LEU A 137 -15.02 10.58 21.94
N ASN A 138 -16.02 9.71 21.84
CA ASN A 138 -17.01 9.49 22.89
C ASN A 138 -16.77 8.11 23.52
N PRO A 139 -16.37 7.99 24.79
CA PRO A 139 -16.18 6.70 25.44
C PRO A 139 -17.50 5.91 25.45
N THR A 140 -17.43 4.60 25.17
CA THR A 140 -18.62 3.73 25.13
C THR A 140 -18.82 2.95 26.42
N THR A 141 -17.92 3.10 27.40
CA THR A 141 -18.01 2.47 28.72
C THR A 141 -17.89 3.49 29.84
N ALA A 142 -18.34 3.11 31.05
CA ALA A 142 -18.19 3.93 32.26
C ALA A 142 -16.71 4.16 32.64
N GLY A 143 -15.78 3.41 32.05
CA GLY A 143 -14.35 3.61 32.21
C GLY A 143 -13.84 4.92 31.62
N GLY A 144 -14.59 5.60 30.74
CA GLY A 144 -14.15 6.83 30.09
C GLY A 144 -13.07 6.62 29.01
N LEU A 145 -12.48 7.72 28.55
CA LEU A 145 -11.39 7.70 27.57
C LEU A 145 -10.04 7.37 28.23
N PRO A 146 -9.03 6.89 27.48
CA PRO A 146 -7.64 7.01 27.94
C PRO A 146 -7.25 8.49 28.12
N ASN A 147 -6.08 8.75 28.71
CA ASN A 147 -5.50 10.09 28.64
C ASN A 147 -5.15 10.36 27.16
N VAL A 148 -5.64 11.47 26.62
CA VAL A 148 -5.40 11.86 25.22
C VAL A 148 -4.46 13.06 25.22
N ASP A 149 -3.30 12.89 24.61
CA ASP A 149 -2.26 13.91 24.54
C ASP A 149 -2.53 14.89 23.40
N PHE A 150 -2.54 14.37 22.16
CA PHE A 150 -2.83 15.16 20.98
C PHE A 150 -3.51 14.33 19.89
N LEU A 151 -4.00 15.05 18.89
CA LEU A 151 -4.39 14.52 17.60
C LEU A 151 -3.51 15.14 16.50
N ASP A 152 -2.70 14.31 15.85
CA ASP A 152 -2.02 14.68 14.61
C ASP A 152 -3.00 14.48 13.45
N PHE A 153 -3.24 15.53 12.67
CA PHE A 153 -4.17 15.54 11.54
C PHE A 153 -3.43 15.71 10.22
N GLU A 154 -3.63 14.78 9.31
CA GLU A 154 -3.16 14.87 7.94
C GLU A 154 -4.38 14.92 7.01
N GLY A 155 -4.69 16.14 6.55
CA GLY A 155 -5.87 16.43 5.74
C GLY A 155 -5.69 16.07 4.28
N GLY A 156 -6.74 15.50 3.67
CA GLY A 156 -6.80 15.11 2.26
C GLY A 156 -6.44 16.25 1.30
N GLY A 157 -5.18 16.28 0.87
CA GLY A 157 -4.85 16.55 -0.52
C GLY A 157 -5.16 15.31 -1.36
N THR A 158 -4.92 15.36 -2.66
CA THR A 158 -4.95 14.20 -3.58
C THR A 158 -3.87 13.15 -3.26
N THR A 159 -3.36 13.15 -2.04
CA THR A 159 -2.48 12.13 -1.52
C THR A 159 -3.33 10.89 -1.22
N PRO A 160 -2.90 9.72 -1.72
CA PRO A 160 -3.56 8.45 -1.48
C PRO A 160 -3.63 8.17 0.03
N PRO A 161 -4.40 7.15 0.49
CA PRO A 161 -4.31 6.69 1.88
C PRO A 161 -2.82 6.59 2.28
N PRO A 162 -2.49 6.84 3.57
CA PRO A 162 -1.11 6.75 4.02
C PRO A 162 -0.48 5.46 3.51
N PRO A 163 0.83 5.44 3.29
CA PRO A 163 1.56 4.19 3.21
C PRO A 163 1.05 3.20 4.28
N GLY A 164 0.32 2.15 3.88
CA GLY A 164 -0.22 1.12 4.79
C GLY A 164 -1.73 1.09 5.06
N GLY A 165 -2.60 1.73 4.28
CA GLY A 165 -4.05 1.46 4.29
C GLY A 165 -4.47 0.43 3.23
N LEU A 166 -5.07 -0.70 3.63
CA LEU A 166 -5.54 -1.73 2.69
C LEU A 166 -6.77 -1.26 1.89
N VAL A 167 -6.63 -1.17 0.56
CA VAL A 167 -7.71 -0.91 -0.40
C VAL A 167 -7.72 -2.01 -1.45
N GLY A 168 -8.89 -2.54 -1.77
CA GLY A 168 -9.04 -3.53 -2.83
C GLY A 168 -9.65 -4.84 -2.38
N TRP A 169 -9.44 -5.87 -3.18
CA TRP A 169 -10.05 -7.18 -2.99
C TRP A 169 -9.68 -7.85 -1.67
N ALA A 170 -8.47 -7.65 -1.13
CA ALA A 170 -8.09 -8.21 0.16
C ALA A 170 -8.84 -7.55 1.34
N ALA A 171 -9.50 -6.40 1.14
CA ALA A 171 -10.38 -5.78 2.13
C ALA A 171 -11.80 -6.38 2.14
N GLN A 172 -12.16 -7.17 1.13
CA GLN A 172 -13.51 -7.71 0.97
C GLN A 172 -13.69 -8.99 1.79
N ALA A 173 -14.95 -9.44 1.92
CA ALA A 173 -15.31 -10.75 2.45
C ALA A 173 -14.70 -11.14 3.82
N GLY A 174 -14.46 -10.15 4.69
CA GLY A 174 -13.87 -10.35 6.02
C GLY A 174 -12.52 -9.66 6.20
N GLY A 175 -11.89 -9.25 5.10
CA GLY A 175 -10.67 -8.45 5.10
C GLY A 175 -9.40 -9.25 5.41
N THR A 176 -8.26 -8.57 5.34
CA THR A 176 -6.94 -9.13 5.67
C THR A 176 -6.34 -8.36 6.85
N THR A 177 -6.09 -9.08 7.94
CA THR A 177 -5.54 -8.55 9.20
C THR A 177 -4.19 -9.18 9.56
N GLY A 178 -3.77 -10.23 8.85
CA GLY A 178 -2.50 -10.90 9.06
C GLY A 178 -2.36 -11.47 10.47
N GLY A 179 -1.27 -11.07 11.14
CA GLY A 179 -0.92 -11.49 12.50
C GLY A 179 -1.56 -10.66 13.62
N ALA A 180 -2.50 -9.77 13.31
CA ALA A 180 -3.16 -8.92 14.31
C ALA A 180 -3.83 -9.76 15.43
N GLY A 181 -3.76 -9.28 16.67
CA GLY A 181 -4.22 -10.01 17.86
C GLY A 181 -3.28 -11.14 18.31
N GLY A 182 -2.23 -11.43 17.54
CA GLY A 182 -1.19 -12.39 17.85
C GLY A 182 0.02 -11.80 18.59
N SER A 183 0.97 -12.67 18.93
CA SER A 183 2.27 -12.26 19.46
C SER A 183 3.12 -11.58 18.38
N THR A 184 4.00 -10.67 18.79
CA THR A 184 5.02 -10.08 17.90
C THR A 184 6.38 -10.67 18.25
N VAL A 185 7.15 -11.08 17.23
CA VAL A 185 8.51 -11.58 17.38
C VAL A 185 9.42 -10.85 16.40
N THR A 186 10.68 -10.62 16.79
CA THR A 186 11.71 -10.12 15.88
C THR A 186 12.68 -11.25 15.57
N VAL A 187 12.94 -11.48 14.29
CA VAL A 187 13.86 -12.51 13.80
C VAL A 187 15.02 -11.85 13.05
N SER A 188 16.24 -12.36 13.27
CA SER A 188 17.46 -11.88 12.60
C SER A 188 18.26 -13.01 11.93
N THR A 189 17.69 -14.21 11.87
CA THR A 189 18.29 -15.36 11.19
C THR A 189 17.27 -16.05 10.30
N PHE A 190 17.72 -16.66 9.21
CA PHE A 190 16.84 -17.41 8.30
C PHE A 190 16.15 -18.59 9.00
N ALA A 191 16.86 -19.30 9.88
CA ALA A 191 16.31 -20.44 10.62
C ALA A 191 15.14 -20.01 11.52
N ASP A 192 15.32 -18.93 12.30
CA ASP A 192 14.26 -18.42 13.17
C ASP A 192 13.09 -17.84 12.36
N PHE A 193 13.37 -17.13 11.26
CA PHE A 193 12.32 -16.68 10.35
C PHE A 193 11.45 -17.85 9.86
N LYS A 194 12.07 -18.93 9.38
CA LYS A 194 11.35 -20.12 8.92
C LYS A 194 10.50 -20.73 10.04
N THR A 195 11.06 -20.88 11.24
CA THR A 195 10.32 -21.40 12.40
C THR A 195 9.11 -20.53 12.76
N GLN A 196 9.27 -19.21 12.82
CA GLN A 196 8.17 -18.31 13.17
C GLN A 196 7.11 -18.24 12.06
N ALA A 197 7.52 -18.23 10.79
CA ALA A 197 6.61 -18.22 9.63
C ALA A 197 5.66 -19.43 9.62
N GLN A 198 6.15 -20.60 10.03
CA GLN A 198 5.41 -21.86 10.07
C GLN A 198 4.68 -22.10 11.40
N SER A 199 4.88 -21.22 12.39
CA SER A 199 4.27 -21.40 13.71
C SER A 199 2.74 -21.27 13.67
N SER A 200 2.08 -21.97 14.58
CA SER A 200 0.62 -21.89 14.72
C SER A 200 0.17 -20.57 15.34
N GLY A 201 -1.09 -20.21 15.07
CA GLY A 201 -1.73 -19.01 15.61
C GLY A 201 -1.32 -17.70 14.94
N ALA A 202 -2.03 -16.63 15.26
CA ALA A 202 -1.73 -15.30 14.73
C ALA A 202 -0.36 -14.81 15.21
N LYS A 203 0.45 -14.26 14.30
CA LYS A 203 1.78 -13.74 14.65
C LYS A 203 2.26 -12.63 13.72
N THR A 204 2.80 -11.57 14.31
CA THR A 204 3.58 -10.55 13.60
C THR A 204 5.06 -10.89 13.71
N ILE A 205 5.72 -11.05 12.57
CA ILE A 205 7.12 -11.44 12.43
C ILE A 205 7.87 -10.26 11.86
N LEU A 206 8.64 -9.58 12.71
CA LEU A 206 9.51 -8.47 12.34
C LEU A 206 10.84 -9.04 11.87
N VAL A 207 11.11 -8.96 10.57
CA VAL A 207 12.39 -9.38 9.97
C VAL A 207 13.39 -8.24 10.13
N ASN A 208 14.46 -8.46 10.88
CA ASN A 208 15.49 -7.46 11.14
C ASN A 208 16.79 -7.85 10.42
N GLY A 209 17.07 -7.15 9.33
CA GLY A 209 18.22 -7.38 8.46
C GLY A 209 17.87 -8.18 7.21
N MET A 210 18.86 -8.31 6.33
CA MET A 210 18.74 -9.05 5.08
C MET A 210 19.09 -10.53 5.32
N LEU A 211 18.07 -11.38 5.43
CA LEU A 211 18.26 -12.81 5.64
C LEU A 211 18.65 -13.48 4.31
N SER A 212 19.65 -14.36 4.33
CA SER A 212 20.04 -15.16 3.16
C SER A 212 19.66 -16.62 3.39
N GLY A 213 18.95 -17.21 2.44
CA GLY A 213 18.50 -18.59 2.49
C GLY A 213 18.41 -19.19 1.10
N SER A 214 17.90 -20.42 1.02
CA SER A 214 17.64 -21.15 -0.22
C SER A 214 16.38 -21.99 -0.09
N GLY A 215 15.75 -22.32 -1.21
CA GLY A 215 14.51 -23.10 -1.24
C GLY A 215 13.31 -22.27 -0.82
N THR A 216 12.37 -22.89 -0.11
CA THR A 216 11.07 -22.30 0.21
C THR A 216 10.87 -22.13 1.71
N VAL A 217 10.24 -21.01 2.10
CA VAL A 217 9.66 -20.80 3.42
C VAL A 217 8.15 -20.77 3.30
N GLU A 218 7.50 -21.80 3.83
CA GLU A 218 6.04 -21.84 4.00
C GLU A 218 5.59 -20.78 5.02
N ILE A 219 4.61 -19.97 4.62
CA ILE A 219 3.95 -18.99 5.49
C ILE A 219 2.61 -19.57 5.91
N ALA A 220 2.46 -19.92 7.19
CA ALA A 220 1.19 -20.40 7.72
C ALA A 220 0.13 -19.28 7.78
N ALA A 221 -1.13 -19.64 8.03
CA ALA A 221 -2.21 -18.68 8.14
C ALA A 221 -2.00 -17.66 9.30
N ASN A 222 -2.65 -16.50 9.18
CA ASN A 222 -2.68 -15.42 10.17
C ASN A 222 -1.28 -14.87 10.48
N LYS A 223 -0.55 -14.46 9.44
CA LYS A 223 0.81 -13.93 9.57
C LYS A 223 0.91 -12.53 9.02
N THR A 224 1.65 -11.69 9.74
CA THR A 224 2.22 -10.47 9.18
C THR A 224 3.72 -10.64 9.17
N VAL A 225 4.33 -10.75 8.00
CA VAL A 225 5.78 -10.71 7.83
C VAL A 225 6.15 -9.30 7.42
N ARG A 226 6.87 -8.59 8.31
CA ARG A 226 7.21 -7.18 8.08
C ARG A 226 8.70 -6.92 8.27
N GLY A 227 9.34 -6.28 7.29
CA GLY A 227 10.73 -5.84 7.44
C GLY A 227 10.87 -4.68 8.43
N VAL A 228 11.95 -4.66 9.21
CA VAL A 228 12.34 -3.54 10.08
C VAL A 228 13.19 -2.55 9.29
N GLY A 229 12.65 -1.36 9.03
CA GLY A 229 13.33 -0.34 8.22
C GLY A 229 13.53 -0.77 6.75
N ALA A 230 14.31 0.02 6.01
CA ALA A 230 14.50 -0.15 4.56
C ALA A 230 15.48 -1.27 4.17
N GLY A 231 16.30 -1.76 5.11
CA GLY A 231 17.37 -2.73 4.84
C GLY A 231 17.00 -4.19 5.11
N SER A 232 15.74 -4.45 5.51
CA SER A 232 15.30 -5.78 5.94
C SER A 232 14.64 -6.55 4.81
N GLY A 233 14.78 -7.87 4.83
CA GLY A 233 14.29 -8.69 3.73
C GLY A 233 14.83 -10.11 3.69
N ILE A 234 14.66 -10.76 2.55
CA ILE A 234 15.10 -12.13 2.28
C ILE A 234 15.70 -12.27 0.88
N SER A 235 16.79 -13.03 0.78
CA SER A 235 17.51 -13.29 -0.47
C SER A 235 17.58 -14.78 -0.73
N GLY A 236 17.31 -15.19 -1.98
CA GLY A 236 17.51 -16.56 -2.46
C GLY A 236 16.42 -17.55 -2.08
N THR A 237 15.32 -17.10 -1.47
CA THR A 237 14.26 -17.96 -0.94
C THR A 237 12.87 -17.53 -1.41
N THR A 238 12.07 -18.49 -1.85
CA THR A 238 10.63 -18.33 -2.14
C THR A 238 9.84 -18.19 -0.84
N LEU A 239 8.90 -17.23 -0.80
CA LEU A 239 7.86 -17.16 0.22
C LEU A 239 6.58 -17.81 -0.33
N ASN A 240 6.18 -18.95 0.23
CA ASN A 240 5.02 -19.69 -0.25
C ASN A 240 3.82 -19.54 0.68
N ILE A 241 2.65 -19.25 0.11
CA ILE A 241 1.35 -19.15 0.78
C ILE A 241 0.37 -20.04 0.01
N GLU A 242 0.19 -21.27 0.48
CA GLU A 242 -0.62 -22.27 -0.24
C GLU A 242 -1.75 -22.89 0.59
N ASP A 243 -2.80 -23.36 -0.08
CA ASP A 243 -3.85 -24.23 0.47
C ASP A 243 -4.58 -23.70 1.72
N MET A 244 -4.84 -22.38 1.77
CA MET A 244 -5.51 -21.74 2.90
C MET A 244 -6.55 -20.70 2.47
N LYS A 245 -7.84 -20.98 2.70
CA LYS A 245 -8.96 -20.06 2.38
C LYS A 245 -9.85 -19.80 3.61
N PRO A 246 -9.63 -18.73 4.40
CA PRO A 246 -8.61 -17.69 4.23
C PRO A 246 -7.23 -18.09 4.79
N ALA A 247 -6.18 -17.60 4.12
CA ALA A 247 -4.81 -17.58 4.63
C ALA A 247 -4.64 -16.42 5.61
N ASN A 248 -5.22 -15.25 5.30
CA ASN A 248 -5.08 -14.03 6.09
C ASN A 248 -3.59 -13.70 6.33
N VAL A 249 -2.88 -13.34 5.26
CA VAL A 249 -1.43 -13.09 5.29
C VAL A 249 -1.11 -11.69 4.77
N ILE A 250 -0.18 -11.01 5.46
CA ILE A 250 0.39 -9.73 5.06
C ILE A 250 1.90 -9.90 4.88
N ILE A 251 2.43 -9.57 3.70
CA ILE A 251 3.88 -9.44 3.45
C ILE A 251 4.18 -7.98 3.20
N GLN A 252 4.95 -7.34 4.08
CA GLN A 252 5.07 -5.90 4.09
C GLN A 252 6.49 -5.37 4.32
N ASN A 253 6.89 -4.32 3.61
CA ASN A 253 8.18 -3.64 3.84
C ASN A 253 9.41 -4.57 3.76
N MET A 254 9.37 -5.57 2.88
CA MET A 254 10.45 -6.53 2.68
C MET A 254 11.23 -6.24 1.39
N ASN A 255 12.56 -6.30 1.46
CA ASN A 255 13.38 -6.52 0.27
C ASN A 255 13.37 -8.01 -0.08
N ILE A 256 12.91 -8.39 -1.27
CA ILE A 256 12.82 -9.80 -1.69
C ILE A 256 13.60 -9.93 -2.99
N ARG A 257 14.65 -10.76 -3.01
CA ARG A 257 15.53 -10.82 -4.19
C ARG A 257 16.24 -12.13 -4.46
N GLY A 258 16.58 -12.32 -5.72
CA GLY A 258 17.54 -13.33 -6.17
C GLY A 258 17.08 -14.78 -5.98
N VAL A 259 15.79 -15.06 -6.10
CA VAL A 259 15.23 -16.42 -6.00
C VAL A 259 15.40 -17.15 -7.32
N ARG A 260 16.30 -18.13 -7.37
CA ARG A 260 16.67 -18.83 -8.61
C ARG A 260 15.73 -20.00 -8.90
N GLY A 261 15.21 -20.06 -10.13
CA GLY A 261 14.43 -21.19 -10.64
C GLY A 261 13.09 -21.45 -9.93
N ASN A 262 12.58 -20.46 -9.19
CA ASN A 262 11.26 -20.47 -8.58
C ASN A 262 10.80 -19.02 -8.35
N ASP A 263 9.53 -18.84 -8.00
CA ASP A 263 8.94 -17.53 -7.77
C ASP A 263 9.43 -16.89 -6.46
N ALA A 264 9.49 -15.56 -6.41
CA ALA A 264 9.87 -14.88 -5.17
C ALA A 264 8.75 -14.93 -4.12
N ILE A 265 7.51 -14.72 -4.53
CA ILE A 265 6.29 -14.96 -3.75
C ILE A 265 5.34 -15.82 -4.58
N GLN A 266 4.89 -16.91 -3.98
CA GLN A 266 3.95 -17.86 -4.55
C GLN A 266 2.66 -17.86 -3.71
N ILE A 267 1.51 -17.67 -4.37
CA ILE A 267 0.18 -17.70 -3.74
C ILE A 267 -0.69 -18.68 -4.51
N GLU A 268 -0.90 -19.87 -3.96
CA GLU A 268 -1.61 -20.97 -4.62
C GLU A 268 -2.81 -21.40 -3.78
N ASN A 269 -4.01 -21.45 -4.36
CA ASN A 269 -5.19 -21.93 -3.63
C ASN A 269 -5.39 -21.27 -2.25
N ALA A 270 -5.00 -20.00 -2.13
CA ALA A 270 -5.02 -19.24 -0.90
C ALA A 270 -5.86 -17.97 -1.01
N SER A 271 -6.42 -17.45 0.09
CA SER A 271 -7.18 -16.20 0.04
C SER A 271 -6.95 -15.20 1.16
N HIS A 272 -7.29 -13.94 0.91
CA HIS A 272 -7.10 -12.79 1.80
C HIS A 272 -5.61 -12.51 2.06
N ILE A 273 -4.91 -12.06 1.00
CA ILE A 273 -3.48 -11.76 1.04
C ILE A 273 -3.22 -10.30 0.66
N TRP A 274 -2.34 -9.65 1.42
CA TRP A 274 -1.91 -8.28 1.15
C TRP A 274 -0.39 -8.20 1.01
N ILE A 275 0.08 -7.80 -0.18
CA ILE A 275 1.48 -7.61 -0.52
C ILE A 275 1.73 -6.11 -0.62
N ASP A 276 2.42 -5.52 0.37
CA ASP A 276 2.46 -4.07 0.54
C ASP A 276 3.86 -3.49 0.81
N HIS A 277 4.23 -2.37 0.17
CA HIS A 277 5.51 -1.68 0.42
C HIS A 277 6.77 -2.55 0.29
N ASN A 278 6.74 -3.61 -0.50
CA ASN A 278 7.91 -4.45 -0.71
C ASN A 278 8.77 -3.90 -1.84
N THR A 279 10.06 -4.22 -1.84
CA THR A 279 10.93 -4.03 -2.99
C THR A 279 11.39 -5.39 -3.47
N MET A 280 10.99 -5.75 -4.67
CA MET A 280 11.20 -7.04 -5.29
C MET A 280 12.10 -6.90 -6.51
N SER A 281 13.16 -7.72 -6.60
CA SER A 281 14.13 -7.59 -7.69
C SER A 281 14.93 -8.86 -7.94
N SER A 282 15.37 -9.03 -9.18
CA SER A 282 16.39 -10.02 -9.53
C SER A 282 17.56 -9.32 -10.20
N THR A 283 18.12 -9.94 -11.22
CA THR A 283 18.95 -9.29 -12.23
C THR A 283 18.39 -9.62 -13.62
N ILE A 284 18.88 -8.97 -14.67
CA ILE A 284 18.35 -9.06 -16.07
C ILE A 284 19.43 -9.39 -17.10
N GLU A 285 20.64 -9.71 -16.65
CA GLU A 285 21.79 -10.02 -17.52
C GLU A 285 21.76 -11.47 -17.99
N ASN A 286 21.04 -12.34 -17.26
CA ASN A 286 20.83 -13.74 -17.65
C ASN A 286 19.57 -13.88 -18.51
N ASP A 287 19.39 -15.08 -19.07
CA ASP A 287 18.21 -15.44 -19.82
C ASP A 287 16.92 -15.30 -18.97
N PRO A 288 15.75 -15.12 -19.60
CA PRO A 288 14.49 -14.91 -18.91
C PRO A 288 14.09 -16.00 -17.92
N ASP A 289 14.62 -17.23 -18.04
CA ASP A 289 14.27 -18.38 -17.21
C ASP A 289 15.30 -18.69 -16.12
N TYR A 290 16.39 -17.93 -16.04
CA TYR A 290 17.34 -18.02 -14.93
C TYR A 290 16.68 -17.74 -13.58
N TYR A 291 15.77 -16.75 -13.58
CA TYR A 291 14.80 -16.50 -12.51
C TYR A 291 13.41 -16.85 -13.05
N ASP A 292 12.48 -17.26 -12.18
CA ASP A 292 11.10 -17.49 -12.62
C ASP A 292 10.23 -16.24 -12.46
N GLY A 293 9.09 -16.32 -11.79
CA GLY A 293 8.22 -15.19 -11.46
C GLY A 293 8.70 -14.38 -10.25
N MET A 294 8.18 -13.15 -10.10
CA MET A 294 8.34 -12.40 -8.86
C MET A 294 7.15 -12.59 -7.92
N LEU A 295 5.93 -12.58 -8.46
CA LEU A 295 4.70 -12.74 -7.69
C LEU A 295 3.65 -13.51 -8.49
N ASP A 296 3.48 -14.79 -8.17
CA ASP A 296 2.52 -15.64 -8.86
C ASP A 296 1.30 -15.91 -7.97
N ILE A 297 0.10 -15.78 -8.56
CA ILE A 297 -1.21 -15.90 -7.92
C ILE A 297 -2.03 -16.89 -8.76
N THR A 298 -2.10 -18.13 -8.32
CA THR A 298 -2.54 -19.26 -9.16
C THR A 298 -3.48 -20.19 -8.39
N HIS A 299 -3.95 -21.26 -9.05
CA HIS A 299 -4.74 -22.33 -8.45
C HIS A 299 -5.96 -21.82 -7.67
N GLY A 300 -6.77 -20.95 -8.29
CA GLY A 300 -7.96 -20.39 -7.65
C GLY A 300 -7.67 -19.56 -6.39
N ALA A 301 -6.45 -19.01 -6.24
CA ALA A 301 -6.17 -17.99 -5.23
C ALA A 301 -7.11 -16.79 -5.36
N ASP A 302 -7.39 -16.08 -4.27
CA ASP A 302 -8.49 -15.11 -4.28
C ASP A 302 -8.38 -14.01 -3.22
N TYR A 303 -9.07 -12.89 -3.44
CA TYR A 303 -9.04 -11.74 -2.53
C TYR A 303 -7.61 -11.25 -2.21
N VAL A 304 -6.88 -10.86 -3.26
CA VAL A 304 -5.50 -10.41 -3.14
C VAL A 304 -5.39 -8.91 -3.44
N THR A 305 -4.54 -8.21 -2.70
CA THR A 305 -4.15 -6.82 -2.98
C THR A 305 -2.64 -6.69 -3.00
N VAL A 306 -2.14 -6.07 -4.06
CA VAL A 306 -0.73 -5.79 -4.31
C VAL A 306 -0.61 -4.28 -4.40
N SER A 307 -0.08 -3.65 -3.35
CA SER A 307 -0.04 -2.20 -3.25
C SER A 307 1.31 -1.65 -2.89
N TRP A 308 1.65 -0.47 -3.44
CA TRP A 308 2.84 0.26 -3.01
C TRP A 308 4.16 -0.50 -3.12
N ASN A 309 4.22 -1.56 -3.91
CA ASN A 309 5.45 -2.30 -4.10
C ASN A 309 6.31 -1.66 -5.18
N VAL A 310 7.62 -1.87 -5.12
CA VAL A 310 8.48 -1.69 -6.27
C VAL A 310 8.89 -3.06 -6.78
N VAL A 311 8.66 -3.35 -8.06
CA VAL A 311 9.29 -4.47 -8.75
C VAL A 311 10.26 -3.90 -9.78
N ARG A 312 11.52 -4.34 -9.74
CA ARG A 312 12.54 -3.83 -10.66
C ARG A 312 13.51 -4.87 -11.15
N ASN A 313 14.01 -4.65 -12.37
CA ASN A 313 15.01 -5.49 -13.02
C ASN A 313 14.62 -6.99 -12.98
N HIS A 314 13.55 -7.34 -13.69
CA HIS A 314 13.07 -8.71 -13.75
C HIS A 314 12.39 -9.02 -15.08
N TRP A 315 12.39 -10.29 -15.49
CA TRP A 315 11.79 -10.70 -16.75
C TRP A 315 10.29 -10.97 -16.59
N LYS A 316 9.90 -11.97 -15.78
CA LYS A 316 8.52 -12.44 -15.63
C LYS A 316 7.93 -11.94 -14.32
N THR A 317 7.18 -10.85 -14.33
CA THR A 317 6.85 -10.16 -13.07
C THR A 317 5.80 -10.86 -12.21
N SER A 318 4.55 -10.91 -12.67
CA SER A 318 3.43 -11.39 -11.89
C SER A 318 2.42 -12.10 -12.79
N LEU A 319 2.28 -13.40 -12.55
CA LEU A 319 1.31 -14.25 -13.23
C LEU A 319 0.07 -14.42 -12.36
N VAL A 320 -1.11 -14.18 -12.94
CA VAL A 320 -2.39 -14.46 -12.32
C VAL A 320 -3.11 -15.51 -13.17
N GLY A 321 -3.20 -16.75 -12.66
CA GLY A 321 -3.65 -17.92 -13.42
C GLY A 321 -2.57 -18.50 -14.34
N HIS A 322 -2.05 -19.67 -13.99
CA HIS A 322 -0.81 -20.21 -14.58
C HIS A 322 -1.00 -20.82 -15.99
N SER A 323 -2.16 -21.41 -16.27
CA SER A 323 -2.38 -22.23 -17.47
C SER A 323 -3.71 -21.93 -18.16
N ASP A 324 -3.70 -21.87 -19.49
CA ASP A 324 -4.90 -21.74 -20.33
C ASP A 324 -5.86 -22.94 -20.15
N GLY A 325 -5.34 -24.08 -19.70
CA GLY A 325 -6.12 -25.29 -19.41
C GLY A 325 -6.78 -25.33 -18.04
N ASN A 326 -6.54 -24.35 -17.15
CA ASN A 326 -6.97 -24.42 -15.75
C ASN A 326 -8.31 -23.71 -15.45
N ALA A 327 -9.13 -23.49 -16.47
CA ALA A 327 -10.38 -22.75 -16.36
C ALA A 327 -11.36 -23.35 -15.32
N GLY A 328 -11.33 -24.66 -15.09
CA GLY A 328 -12.21 -25.34 -14.14
C GLY A 328 -11.95 -24.96 -12.68
N GLU A 329 -10.69 -24.64 -12.34
CA GLU A 329 -10.28 -24.21 -11.02
C GLU A 329 -10.30 -22.68 -10.89
N ASP A 330 -9.86 -21.94 -11.92
CA ASP A 330 -9.59 -20.51 -11.79
C ASP A 330 -10.84 -19.61 -12.00
N ARG A 331 -11.87 -20.09 -12.73
CA ARG A 331 -13.08 -19.28 -12.98
C ARG A 331 -13.87 -19.04 -11.70
N GLY A 332 -14.16 -17.78 -11.41
CA GLY A 332 -14.85 -17.35 -10.17
C GLY A 332 -13.89 -16.99 -9.04
N HIS A 333 -12.58 -17.13 -9.26
CA HIS A 333 -11.51 -16.75 -8.33
C HIS A 333 -10.61 -15.66 -8.95
N LEU A 334 -9.37 -15.56 -8.47
CA LEU A 334 -8.33 -14.67 -8.97
C LEU A 334 -8.75 -13.19 -8.95
N ARG A 335 -9.50 -12.78 -7.92
CA ARG A 335 -9.84 -11.37 -7.70
C ARG A 335 -8.66 -10.64 -7.06
N VAL A 336 -7.93 -9.91 -7.90
CA VAL A 336 -6.69 -9.22 -7.51
C VAL A 336 -6.80 -7.72 -7.76
N THR A 337 -6.28 -6.93 -6.82
CA THR A 337 -6.12 -5.47 -6.97
C THR A 337 -4.65 -5.13 -7.03
N TYR A 338 -4.23 -4.34 -8.01
CA TYR A 338 -2.91 -3.75 -8.11
C TYR A 338 -3.03 -2.24 -8.02
N HIS A 339 -2.42 -1.61 -7.02
CA HIS A 339 -2.40 -0.15 -6.97
C HIS A 339 -1.14 0.50 -6.41
N HIS A 340 -0.77 1.65 -6.97
CA HIS A 340 0.37 2.43 -6.51
C HIS A 340 1.70 1.65 -6.51
N ASN A 341 1.80 0.60 -7.32
CA ASN A 341 3.05 -0.13 -7.51
C ASN A 341 3.92 0.57 -8.56
N TRP A 342 5.23 0.43 -8.42
CA TRP A 342 6.21 0.82 -9.42
C TRP A 342 6.82 -0.40 -10.10
N PHE A 343 6.58 -0.55 -11.40
CA PHE A 343 7.20 -1.55 -12.25
C PHE A 343 8.26 -0.88 -13.12
N ASP A 344 9.54 -1.10 -12.80
CA ASP A 344 10.68 -0.47 -13.50
C ASP A 344 11.61 -1.52 -14.10
N ARG A 345 11.79 -1.52 -15.43
CA ARG A 345 12.62 -2.52 -16.12
C ARG A 345 12.15 -3.95 -15.84
N THR A 346 10.83 -4.13 -15.93
CA THR A 346 10.13 -5.42 -15.82
C THR A 346 9.60 -5.82 -17.19
N PHE A 347 10.17 -6.81 -17.87
CA PHE A 347 9.98 -6.93 -19.32
C PHE A 347 8.68 -7.62 -19.75
N GLU A 348 8.05 -8.42 -18.90
CA GLU A 348 6.69 -8.91 -19.11
C GLU A 348 5.92 -9.18 -17.80
N ARG A 349 4.59 -9.36 -17.93
CA ARG A 349 3.66 -9.85 -16.91
C ARG A 349 3.46 -8.91 -15.72
N SER A 350 3.13 -7.64 -15.90
CA SER A 350 2.94 -6.67 -14.81
C SER A 350 1.48 -6.14 -14.65
N PRO A 351 0.43 -6.96 -14.50
CA PRO A 351 0.39 -8.42 -14.46
C PRO A 351 -0.01 -9.07 -15.81
N ARG A 352 0.26 -10.38 -15.96
CA ARG A 352 -0.43 -11.23 -16.96
C ARG A 352 -1.54 -12.00 -16.27
N VAL A 353 -2.78 -11.85 -16.72
CA VAL A 353 -3.98 -12.38 -16.06
C VAL A 353 -4.77 -13.30 -16.96
N ARG A 354 -5.17 -14.44 -16.43
CA ARG A 354 -6.13 -15.38 -17.00
C ARG A 354 -7.32 -15.57 -16.08
N PHE A 355 -8.51 -15.72 -16.66
CA PHE A 355 -9.81 -16.03 -16.03
C PHE A 355 -10.36 -15.08 -14.95
N GLY A 356 -9.52 -14.40 -14.17
CA GLY A 356 -9.93 -13.56 -13.05
C GLY A 356 -10.88 -12.43 -13.47
N GLU A 357 -11.95 -12.24 -12.70
CA GLU A 357 -12.91 -11.16 -12.91
C GLU A 357 -13.55 -10.69 -11.60
N THR A 358 -13.57 -9.40 -11.28
CA THR A 358 -12.87 -8.29 -11.96
C THR A 358 -11.50 -8.06 -11.34
N VAL A 359 -10.43 -8.09 -12.12
CA VAL A 359 -9.10 -7.65 -11.67
C VAL A 359 -9.01 -6.13 -11.84
N HIS A 360 -8.54 -5.44 -10.82
CA HIS A 360 -8.48 -3.98 -10.79
C HIS A 360 -7.03 -3.51 -10.76
N VAL A 361 -6.61 -2.75 -11.75
CA VAL A 361 -5.24 -2.25 -11.89
C VAL A 361 -5.32 -0.73 -11.99
N PHE A 362 -5.00 -0.03 -10.89
CA PHE A 362 -5.13 1.43 -10.86
C PHE A 362 -3.96 2.18 -10.24
N ASN A 363 -3.67 3.37 -10.75
CA ASN A 363 -2.59 4.25 -10.27
C ASN A 363 -1.23 3.56 -10.12
N ASN A 364 -0.89 2.60 -10.96
CA ASN A 364 0.45 2.03 -10.99
C ASN A 364 1.33 2.84 -11.95
N TYR A 365 2.63 2.85 -11.68
CA TYR A 365 3.63 3.48 -12.53
C TYR A 365 4.48 2.41 -13.22
N TYR A 366 4.42 2.37 -14.53
CA TYR A 366 5.16 1.46 -15.40
C TYR A 366 6.22 2.24 -16.16
N THR A 367 7.48 1.82 -16.06
CA THR A 367 8.57 2.50 -16.76
C THR A 367 9.63 1.54 -17.29
N ASN A 368 10.16 1.84 -18.47
CA ASN A 368 11.28 1.12 -19.11
C ASN A 368 10.98 -0.37 -19.37
N ILE A 369 9.77 -0.69 -19.81
CA ILE A 369 9.33 -2.04 -20.16
C ILE A 369 9.47 -2.19 -21.68
N ASN A 370 10.70 -2.13 -22.18
CA ASN A 370 10.99 -1.99 -23.61
C ASN A 370 12.31 -2.67 -24.04
N ASN A 371 12.63 -3.83 -23.46
CA ASN A 371 13.85 -4.56 -23.79
C ASN A 371 13.87 -5.06 -25.24
N ASN A 372 12.73 -5.51 -25.75
CA ASN A 372 12.56 -6.01 -27.10
C ASN A 372 11.12 -5.75 -27.58
N SER A 373 10.81 -6.18 -28.81
CA SER A 373 9.48 -6.03 -29.43
C SER A 373 8.35 -6.73 -28.67
N ASP A 374 8.69 -7.73 -27.86
CA ASP A 374 7.74 -8.60 -27.18
C ASP A 374 7.46 -8.12 -25.74
N SER A 375 8.17 -7.08 -25.28
CA SER A 375 7.98 -6.54 -23.94
C SER A 375 6.59 -5.91 -23.78
N TYR A 376 5.93 -6.15 -22.65
CA TYR A 376 4.62 -5.56 -22.34
C TYR A 376 4.40 -5.39 -20.83
N ALA A 377 3.54 -4.44 -20.46
CA ALA A 377 3.15 -4.26 -19.06
C ALA A 377 2.01 -5.21 -18.69
N ILE A 378 0.77 -4.95 -19.14
CA ILE A 378 -0.42 -5.68 -18.68
C ILE A 378 -0.91 -6.65 -19.77
N ALA A 379 -1.41 -7.83 -19.39
CA ALA A 379 -2.16 -8.68 -20.31
C ALA A 379 -3.43 -9.23 -19.67
N SER A 380 -4.57 -9.00 -20.33
CA SER A 380 -5.86 -9.62 -20.02
C SER A 380 -6.14 -10.73 -21.03
N LEU A 381 -6.17 -11.98 -20.58
CA LEU A 381 -6.23 -13.18 -21.43
C LEU A 381 -7.28 -14.17 -20.92
N MET A 382 -7.66 -15.13 -21.75
CA MET A 382 -8.57 -16.24 -21.40
C MET A 382 -9.88 -15.75 -20.77
N ASN A 383 -10.50 -14.72 -21.37
CA ASN A 383 -11.71 -14.06 -20.87
C ASN A 383 -11.60 -13.40 -19.47
N ALA A 384 -10.40 -13.18 -18.93
CA ALA A 384 -10.20 -12.33 -17.75
C ALA A 384 -10.84 -10.94 -17.96
N GLY A 385 -11.33 -10.32 -16.89
CA GLY A 385 -11.94 -8.99 -16.93
C GLY A 385 -11.14 -7.98 -16.13
N LEU A 386 -10.44 -7.06 -16.80
CA LEU A 386 -9.60 -6.04 -16.16
C LEU A 386 -10.17 -4.62 -16.29
N LEU A 387 -10.30 -3.93 -15.16
CA LEU A 387 -10.39 -2.47 -15.14
C LEU A 387 -8.98 -1.90 -14.96
N VAL A 388 -8.49 -1.18 -15.97
CA VAL A 388 -7.16 -0.55 -15.97
C VAL A 388 -7.35 0.97 -15.96
N GLU A 389 -7.15 1.63 -14.82
CA GLU A 389 -7.45 3.06 -14.71
C GLU A 389 -6.45 3.92 -13.94
N GLY A 390 -6.21 5.15 -14.39
CA GLY A 390 -5.30 6.07 -13.70
C GLY A 390 -3.81 5.67 -13.78
N ASN A 391 -3.42 4.66 -14.56
CA ASN A 391 -2.04 4.19 -14.60
C ASN A 391 -1.17 5.08 -15.50
N VAL A 392 0.13 5.13 -15.21
CA VAL A 392 1.12 5.89 -15.98
C VAL A 392 2.12 4.93 -16.62
N PHE A 393 2.28 5.02 -17.94
CA PHE A 393 3.20 4.20 -18.74
C PHE A 393 4.24 5.09 -19.44
N GLU A 394 5.51 4.95 -19.07
CA GLU A 394 6.62 5.69 -19.66
C GLU A 394 7.66 4.75 -20.29
N ASN A 395 7.91 4.87 -21.59
CA ASN A 395 8.85 3.99 -22.32
C ASN A 395 8.47 2.50 -22.20
N VAL A 396 7.20 2.17 -22.48
CA VAL A 396 6.66 0.81 -22.41
C VAL A 396 6.35 0.33 -23.83
N GLN A 397 6.95 -0.76 -24.28
CA GLN A 397 6.79 -1.27 -25.65
C GLN A 397 5.33 -1.56 -25.99
N GLN A 398 4.58 -2.25 -25.13
CA GLN A 398 3.14 -2.42 -25.20
C GLN A 398 2.51 -2.22 -23.81
N ALA A 399 1.59 -1.27 -23.66
CA ALA A 399 0.97 -1.01 -22.36
C ALA A 399 0.02 -2.14 -21.95
N CYS A 400 -0.88 -2.59 -22.84
CA CYS A 400 -1.80 -3.69 -22.54
C CYS A 400 -2.08 -4.59 -23.74
N TRP A 401 -2.04 -5.90 -23.54
CA TRP A 401 -2.65 -6.90 -24.43
C TRP A 401 -4.05 -7.27 -23.94
N SER A 402 -5.01 -7.37 -24.85
CA SER A 402 -6.35 -7.88 -24.53
C SER A 402 -7.07 -8.43 -25.75
N LYS A 403 -7.47 -7.57 -26.69
CA LYS A 403 -8.31 -7.92 -27.84
C LYS A 403 -7.64 -8.94 -28.75
N SER A 404 -6.33 -8.85 -28.90
CA SER A 404 -5.55 -9.70 -29.80
C SER A 404 -5.12 -11.01 -29.16
N GLY A 405 -5.34 -11.20 -27.86
CA GLY A 405 -4.67 -12.26 -27.09
C GLY A 405 -3.17 -11.99 -26.93
N TYR A 406 -2.42 -12.99 -26.48
CA TYR A 406 -0.96 -12.95 -26.43
C TYR A 406 -0.38 -14.36 -26.42
N ALA A 407 0.60 -14.61 -27.29
CA ALA A 407 1.11 -15.96 -27.57
C ALA A 407 -0.05 -16.92 -27.88
N ASP A 408 -0.10 -18.08 -27.23
CA ASP A 408 -1.17 -19.07 -27.42
C ASP A 408 -2.45 -18.77 -26.62
N SER A 409 -2.45 -17.74 -25.76
CA SER A 409 -3.57 -17.44 -24.90
C SER A 409 -4.62 -16.57 -25.61
N ASP A 410 -5.87 -17.04 -25.59
CA ASP A 410 -7.02 -16.35 -26.18
C ASP A 410 -7.24 -14.94 -25.57
N PRO A 411 -7.94 -14.05 -26.29
CA PRO A 411 -8.28 -12.72 -25.80
C PRO A 411 -8.98 -12.69 -24.44
N GLY A 412 -8.67 -11.67 -23.65
CA GLY A 412 -9.43 -11.26 -22.46
C GLY A 412 -10.31 -10.04 -22.71
N ARG A 413 -10.87 -9.48 -21.64
CA ARG A 413 -11.63 -8.23 -21.61
C ARG A 413 -10.89 -7.19 -20.79
N LEU A 414 -10.89 -5.95 -21.26
CA LEU A 414 -10.18 -4.85 -20.64
C LEU A 414 -10.91 -3.53 -20.91
N VAL A 415 -11.22 -2.80 -19.85
CA VAL A 415 -11.69 -1.41 -19.91
C VAL A 415 -10.58 -0.50 -19.39
N ALA A 416 -10.19 0.48 -20.21
CA ALA A 416 -9.16 1.46 -19.88
C ALA A 416 -9.79 2.83 -19.58
N ARG A 417 -9.34 3.52 -18.52
CA ARG A 417 -9.81 4.89 -18.17
C ARG A 417 -8.65 5.74 -17.65
N ASP A 418 -8.56 7.01 -18.03
CA ASP A 418 -7.56 7.95 -17.51
C ASP A 418 -6.13 7.38 -17.41
N ASN A 419 -5.66 6.60 -18.39
CA ASN A 419 -4.28 6.12 -18.41
C ASN A 419 -3.41 7.11 -19.17
N SER A 420 -2.22 7.41 -18.65
CA SER A 420 -1.22 8.26 -19.31
C SER A 420 -0.18 7.40 -20.01
N LEU A 421 0.03 7.63 -21.31
CA LEU A 421 0.99 6.90 -22.13
C LEU A 421 1.99 7.90 -22.74
N THR A 422 3.25 7.80 -22.33
CA THR A 422 4.36 8.60 -22.85
C THR A 422 5.43 7.69 -23.45
N ASN A 423 5.73 7.84 -24.74
CA ASN A 423 6.64 6.94 -25.48
C ASN A 423 6.30 5.46 -25.30
N SER A 424 5.00 5.15 -25.27
CA SER A 424 4.50 3.81 -24.95
C SER A 424 3.56 3.30 -26.03
N GLY A 425 3.59 2.00 -26.29
CA GLY A 425 2.62 1.31 -27.14
C GLY A 425 1.21 1.30 -26.52
N PRO A 426 0.18 0.93 -27.30
CA PRO A 426 -1.20 1.10 -26.89
C PRO A 426 -1.60 0.18 -25.72
N CYS A 427 -2.74 0.52 -25.12
CA CYS A 427 -3.48 -0.39 -24.23
C CYS A 427 -4.70 -0.90 -25.00
N GLU A 428 -4.69 -2.18 -25.40
CA GLU A 428 -5.83 -2.78 -26.09
C GLU A 428 -7.04 -2.90 -25.16
N VAL A 429 -8.20 -2.41 -25.61
CA VAL A 429 -9.47 -2.56 -24.91
C VAL A 429 -10.34 -3.61 -25.59
N ASN A 430 -11.13 -4.33 -24.80
CA ASN A 430 -12.05 -5.34 -25.32
C ASN A 430 -13.22 -5.60 -24.35
N GLY A 431 -14.44 -5.70 -24.89
CA GLY A 431 -15.64 -6.07 -24.14
C GLY A 431 -15.99 -5.15 -22.97
N THR A 432 -16.60 -5.73 -21.94
CA THR A 432 -16.99 -5.06 -20.69
C THR A 432 -16.43 -5.84 -19.50
N VAL A 433 -16.31 -5.18 -18.34
CA VAL A 433 -15.86 -5.79 -17.09
C VAL A 433 -16.89 -5.52 -16.00
N ALA A 434 -17.02 -6.44 -15.05
CA ALA A 434 -17.91 -6.23 -13.91
C ALA A 434 -17.46 -5.01 -13.06
N ALA A 435 -18.41 -4.43 -12.33
CA ALA A 435 -18.15 -3.26 -11.50
C ALA A 435 -17.25 -3.61 -10.30
N ILE A 436 -16.43 -2.64 -9.88
CA ILE A 436 -15.64 -2.75 -8.65
C ILE A 436 -16.57 -2.65 -7.44
N PRO A 437 -16.62 -3.66 -6.55
CA PRO A 437 -17.61 -3.70 -5.46
C PRO A 437 -17.19 -2.91 -4.22
N TYR A 438 -15.95 -2.45 -4.15
CA TYR A 438 -15.41 -1.72 -3.01
C TYR A 438 -15.24 -0.24 -3.29
N GLN A 439 -15.23 0.55 -2.22
CA GLN A 439 -14.93 1.98 -2.30
C GLN A 439 -13.42 2.18 -2.48
N TYR A 440 -13.07 3.09 -3.37
CA TYR A 440 -11.70 3.54 -3.60
C TYR A 440 -11.72 4.95 -4.18
N THR A 441 -10.57 5.60 -4.18
CA THR A 441 -10.37 6.87 -4.86
C THR A 441 -9.17 6.73 -5.77
N ALA A 442 -9.40 6.78 -7.08
CA ALA A 442 -8.30 6.90 -8.04
C ALA A 442 -7.79 8.34 -8.03
N GLU A 443 -6.50 8.53 -7.80
CA GLU A 443 -5.79 9.75 -8.17
C GLU A 443 -5.87 10.01 -9.67
N ALA A 444 -5.74 11.29 -10.04
CA ALA A 444 -5.55 11.64 -11.44
C ALA A 444 -4.21 11.11 -11.93
N SER A 445 -4.17 10.56 -13.14
CA SER A 445 -2.95 9.98 -13.72
C SER A 445 -1.73 10.91 -13.70
N GLY A 446 -1.93 12.23 -13.74
CA GLY A 446 -0.87 13.23 -13.64
C GLY A 446 -0.11 13.28 -12.30
N THR A 447 -0.68 12.78 -11.20
CA THR A 447 -0.02 12.75 -9.87
C THR A 447 0.62 11.41 -9.55
N VAL A 448 0.17 10.34 -10.19
CA VAL A 448 0.54 8.95 -9.87
C VAL A 448 2.04 8.71 -9.88
N LYS A 449 2.78 9.22 -10.86
CA LYS A 449 4.25 9.08 -10.89
C LYS A 449 4.91 9.67 -9.64
N ALA A 450 4.49 10.86 -9.21
CA ALA A 450 5.03 11.51 -8.02
C ALA A 450 4.66 10.74 -6.75
N SER A 451 3.39 10.35 -6.60
CA SER A 451 2.90 9.57 -5.45
C SER A 451 3.65 8.24 -5.34
N VAL A 452 3.71 7.47 -6.43
CA VAL A 452 4.34 6.14 -6.47
C VAL A 452 5.85 6.23 -6.22
N THR A 453 6.57 7.14 -6.85
CA THR A 453 8.03 7.24 -6.64
C THR A 453 8.40 7.73 -5.24
N ALA A 454 7.51 8.46 -4.57
CA ALA A 454 7.69 8.90 -3.19
C ALA A 454 7.32 7.82 -2.16
N GLY A 455 6.23 7.07 -2.41
CA GLY A 455 5.63 6.17 -1.43
C GLY A 455 5.94 4.69 -1.60
N ALA A 456 6.22 4.21 -2.82
CA ALA A 456 6.37 2.77 -3.05
C ALA A 456 7.71 2.21 -2.55
N GLY A 457 7.66 0.95 -2.11
CA GLY A 457 8.80 0.16 -1.69
C GLY A 457 9.13 0.29 -0.20
N VAL A 458 10.29 -0.26 0.16
CA VAL A 458 10.70 -0.38 1.56
C VAL A 458 11.09 0.96 2.19
N GLY A 459 10.97 1.07 3.51
CA GLY A 459 11.34 2.24 4.30
C GLY A 459 10.33 3.37 4.29
N ARG A 460 9.08 3.08 3.93
CA ARG A 460 8.01 4.08 3.73
C ARG A 460 6.83 3.94 4.69
N ILE A 461 6.90 3.00 5.65
CA ILE A 461 5.84 2.67 6.61
C ILE A 461 6.32 2.48 8.05
#